data_AF-A0A2A4Z6F6-F1
#
_entry.id   AF-A0A2A4Z6F6-F1
#
_cell.length_a   1.000
_cell.length_b   1.000
_cell.length_c   1.000
_cell.angle_alpha   90.00
_cell.angle_beta   90.00
_cell.angle_gamma   90.00
#
_symmetry.space_group_name_H-M   'P 1'
#
loop_
_entity.id
_entity.type
_entity.pdbx_description
1 polymer ?
#
loop_
_entity_poly.entity_id
_entity_poly.type
_entity_poly.pdbx_seq_one_letter_code
_entity_poly.pdbx_strand_id
1 'polypeptide(L)'
;MENKTENSSPFLTVEQAAERLHLKPDTLDKWRHNGNGPIFRTHGRRVVYHIDELDAWSKKTSRQSSRKYNLKKNRSKNGGESE
;
A
#
# COMPACT_ATOMS: atom_id res chain seq x y z
N MET A 1 8.58 15.30 -16.92
CA MET A 1 7.16 15.05 -16.59
C MET A 1 6.89 13.58 -16.81
N GLU A 2 6.24 12.97 -15.85
CA GLU A 2 6.25 11.54 -15.50
C GLU A 2 5.45 10.66 -16.48
N ASN A 3 6.13 9.73 -17.16
CA ASN A 3 5.47 8.71 -17.98
C ASN A 3 5.20 7.47 -17.10
N LYS A 4 4.16 7.50 -16.25
CA LYS A 4 3.69 6.25 -15.62
C LYS A 4 2.96 5.44 -16.69
N THR A 5 3.71 4.51 -17.28
CA THR A 5 3.29 3.55 -18.30
C THR A 5 1.89 3.02 -18.04
N GLU A 6 1.02 3.19 -19.04
CA GLU A 6 -0.26 2.52 -19.27
C GLU A 6 -0.06 1.00 -19.41
N ASN A 7 0.46 0.36 -18.35
CA ASN A 7 0.52 -1.09 -18.28
C ASN A 7 -0.79 -1.55 -17.65
N SER A 8 -1.69 -2.03 -18.51
CA SER A 8 -2.97 -2.69 -18.19
C SER A 8 -2.77 -4.03 -17.45
N SER A 9 -1.81 -4.11 -16.54
CA SER A 9 -1.60 -5.29 -15.70
C SER A 9 -2.31 -5.04 -14.37
N PRO A 10 -3.26 -5.89 -13.96
CA PRO A 10 -4.07 -5.67 -12.77
C PRO A 10 -3.31 -5.97 -11.47
N PHE A 11 -1.98 -6.06 -11.54
CA PHE A 11 -1.10 -6.36 -10.42
C PHE A 11 -0.26 -5.14 -10.03
N LEU A 12 -0.35 -4.77 -8.76
CA LEU A 12 0.37 -3.66 -8.14
C LEU A 12 1.46 -4.18 -7.21
N THR A 13 2.61 -3.52 -7.20
CA THR A 13 3.64 -3.78 -6.16
C THR A 13 3.16 -3.31 -4.80
N VAL A 14 3.90 -3.65 -3.73
CA VAL A 14 3.60 -3.19 -2.36
C VAL A 14 3.49 -1.65 -2.29
N GLU A 15 4.39 -0.93 -2.96
CA GLU A 15 4.38 0.54 -2.99
C GLU A 15 3.14 1.07 -3.71
N GLN A 16 2.83 0.54 -4.89
CA GLN A 16 1.66 0.95 -5.67
C GLN A 16 0.34 0.60 -4.95
N ALA A 17 0.28 -0.55 -4.28
CA ALA A 17 -0.87 -0.95 -3.48
C ALA A 17 -1.06 -0.01 -2.27
N ALA A 18 0.04 0.42 -1.65
CA ALA A 18 0.00 1.38 -0.56
C ALA A 18 -0.47 2.75 -1.04
N GLU A 19 0.04 3.23 -2.18
CA GLU A 19 -0.45 4.46 -2.83
C GLU A 19 -1.94 4.38 -3.09
N ARG A 20 -2.44 3.24 -3.61
CA ARG A 20 -3.87 3.07 -3.93
C ARG A 20 -4.79 3.08 -2.71
N LEU A 21 -4.31 2.60 -1.56
CA LEU A 21 -5.04 2.65 -0.29
C LEU A 21 -4.77 3.93 0.52
N HIS A 22 -3.91 4.84 0.01
CA HIS A 22 -3.44 6.03 0.71
C HIS A 22 -2.75 5.71 2.06
N LEU A 23 -1.98 4.62 2.09
CA LEU A 23 -1.26 4.12 3.25
C LEU A 23 0.25 4.09 3.01
N LYS A 24 1.02 3.82 4.07
CA LYS A 24 2.45 3.56 3.96
C LYS A 24 2.68 2.08 3.58
N PRO A 25 3.69 1.77 2.76
CA PRO A 25 4.04 0.39 2.42
C PRO A 25 4.38 -0.44 3.68
N ASP A 26 4.97 0.19 4.70
CA ASP A 26 5.24 -0.39 6.01
C ASP A 26 3.97 -0.89 6.73
N THR A 27 2.83 -0.23 6.50
CA THR A 27 1.53 -0.68 7.03
C THR A 27 1.08 -1.98 6.36
N LEU A 28 1.25 -2.10 5.04
CA LEU A 28 0.97 -3.34 4.32
C LEU A 28 1.90 -4.47 4.76
N ASP A 29 3.18 -4.15 5.02
CA ASP A 29 4.13 -5.12 5.54
C ASP A 29 3.72 -5.64 6.92
N LYS A 30 3.35 -4.74 7.85
CA LYS A 30 2.79 -5.11 9.16
C LYS A 30 1.53 -5.98 9.04
N TRP A 31 0.64 -5.66 8.10
CA TRP A 31 -0.56 -6.46 7.88
C TRP A 31 -0.29 -7.83 7.29
N ARG A 32 0.76 -7.98 6.47
CA ARG A 32 1.20 -9.29 5.98
C ARG A 32 1.71 -10.16 7.12
N HIS A 33 2.52 -9.61 8.02
CA HIS A 33 3.03 -10.33 9.19
C HIS A 33 1.90 -10.74 10.14
N ASN A 34 0.90 -9.87 10.32
CA ASN A 34 -0.20 -10.10 11.24
C ASN A 34 -1.38 -10.88 10.62
N GLY A 35 -1.38 -11.13 9.30
CA GLY A 35 -2.47 -11.79 8.60
C GLY A 35 -3.76 -10.96 8.43
N ASN A 36 -3.69 -9.63 8.63
CA ASN A 36 -4.84 -8.72 8.63
C ASN A 36 -5.01 -7.89 7.34
N GLY A 37 -4.21 -8.18 6.32
CA GLY A 37 -4.12 -7.39 5.09
C GLY A 37 -4.92 -7.92 3.91
N PRO A 38 -4.90 -7.16 2.79
CA PRO A 38 -5.41 -7.64 1.51
C PRO A 38 -4.63 -8.88 1.04
N ILE A 39 -5.28 -9.71 0.22
CA ILE A 39 -4.67 -10.93 -0.31
C ILE A 39 -3.50 -10.52 -1.21
N PHE A 40 -2.32 -11.03 -0.87
CA PHE A 40 -1.11 -10.84 -1.65
C PHE A 40 -0.78 -12.10 -2.45
N ARG A 41 -0.12 -11.90 -3.58
CA ARG A 41 0.41 -12.97 -4.44
C ARG A 41 1.91 -12.78 -4.60
N THR A 42 2.63 -13.88 -4.73
CA THR A 42 4.07 -13.86 -4.90
C THR A 42 4.40 -14.15 -6.37
N HIS A 43 4.91 -13.16 -7.09
CA HIS A 43 5.51 -13.35 -8.41
C HIS A 43 7.03 -13.47 -8.24
N GLY A 44 7.50 -14.71 -8.08
CA GLY A 44 8.90 -15.01 -7.83
C GLY A 44 9.41 -14.39 -6.53
N ARG A 45 10.34 -13.42 -6.63
CA ARG A 45 10.90 -12.71 -5.47
C ARG A 45 10.08 -11.47 -5.06
N ARG A 46 9.07 -11.10 -5.83
CA ARG A 46 8.25 -9.90 -5.61
C ARG A 46 6.88 -10.26 -5.08
N VAL A 47 6.39 -9.45 -4.15
CA VAL A 47 5.02 -9.51 -3.66
C VAL A 47 4.19 -8.48 -4.39
N VAL A 48 3.08 -8.94 -4.94
CA VAL A 48 2.14 -8.14 -5.72
C VAL A 48 0.72 -8.31 -5.20
N TYR A 49 -0.11 -7.31 -5.42
CA TYR A 49 -1.51 -7.27 -5.06
C TYR A 49 -2.35 -7.11 -6.31
N HIS A 50 -3.47 -7.80 -6.39
CA HIS A 50 -4.42 -7.56 -7.45
C HIS A 50 -5.28 -6.34 -7.11
N ILE A 51 -5.62 -5.51 -8.10
CA ILE A 51 -6.44 -4.31 -7.89
C ILE A 51 -7.79 -4.68 -7.28
N ASP A 52 -8.50 -5.67 -7.85
CA ASP A 52 -9.78 -6.14 -7.29
C ASP A 52 -9.69 -6.65 -5.86
N GLU A 53 -8.58 -7.31 -5.49
CA GLU A 53 -8.41 -7.82 -4.12
C GLU A 53 -8.19 -6.68 -3.12
N LEU A 54 -7.47 -5.63 -3.52
CA LEU A 54 -7.31 -4.41 -2.70
C LEU A 54 -8.64 -3.70 -2.50
N ASP A 55 -9.43 -3.57 -3.57
CA ASP A 55 -10.75 -2.92 -3.54
C ASP A 55 -11.74 -3.74 -2.71
N ALA A 56 -11.79 -5.06 -2.91
CA ALA A 56 -12.63 -5.98 -2.15
C ALA A 56 -12.25 -5.99 -0.67
N TRP A 57 -10.95 -6.01 -0.35
CA TRP A 57 -10.49 -5.89 1.03
C TRP A 57 -10.87 -4.55 1.64
N SER A 58 -10.70 -3.44 0.92
CA SER A 58 -11.08 -2.10 1.39
C SER A 58 -12.58 -2.02 1.70
N LYS A 59 -13.42 -2.57 0.82
CA LYS A 59 -14.88 -2.66 1.03
C LYS A 59 -15.23 -3.53 2.24
N LYS A 60 -14.57 -4.69 2.39
CA LYS A 60 -14.80 -5.63 3.51
C LYS A 60 -14.30 -5.08 4.86
N THR A 61 -13.18 -4.37 4.86
CA THR A 61 -12.56 -3.77 6.05
C THR A 61 -13.18 -2.44 6.44
N SER A 62 -13.95 -1.81 5.54
CA SER A 62 -14.85 -0.68 5.82
C SER A 62 -16.02 -1.10 6.70
N ARG A 63 -15.75 -1.79 7.80
CA ARG A 63 -16.56 -1.67 9.01
C ARG A 63 -16.45 -0.22 9.42
N GLN A 64 -17.60 0.45 9.56
CA GLN A 64 -17.70 1.84 10.01
C GLN A 64 -16.93 2.06 11.32
N SER A 65 -15.63 2.28 11.21
CA SER A 65 -14.78 2.59 12.34
C SER A 65 -14.87 4.10 12.48
N SER A 66 -15.90 4.53 13.19
CA SER A 66 -15.96 5.82 13.86
C SER A 66 -14.78 5.89 14.83
N ARG A 67 -13.57 6.13 14.33
CA ARG A 67 -12.39 6.19 15.20
C ARG A 67 -11.52 7.34 14.78
N LYS A 68 -11.77 8.45 15.48
CA LYS A 68 -10.90 9.62 15.53
C LYS A 68 -9.48 9.17 15.82
N TYR A 69 -8.61 9.22 14.81
CA TYR A 69 -7.19 9.07 15.03
C TYR A 69 -6.47 10.37 14.70
N ASN A 70 -5.98 10.96 15.78
CA ASN A 70 -5.04 12.05 15.84
C ASN A 70 -3.84 11.78 14.92
N LEU A 71 -3.81 12.40 13.74
CA LEU A 71 -2.62 12.42 12.90
C LEU A 71 -1.63 13.46 13.46
N LYS A 72 -1.12 13.19 14.67
CA LYS A 72 0.08 13.84 15.18
C LYS A 72 1.26 12.89 15.05
N LYS A 73 2.25 13.39 14.32
CA LYS A 73 3.68 13.34 14.64
C LYS A 73 4.57 12.38 13.81
N ASN A 74 5.19 13.01 12.80
CA ASN A 74 6.64 13.12 12.55
C ASN A 74 7.48 11.88 12.23
N ARG A 75 8.24 11.99 11.13
CA ARG A 75 9.70 11.74 10.95
C ARG A 75 10.00 12.06 9.46
N SER A 76 10.37 13.28 9.08
CA SER A 76 11.72 13.86 9.07
C SER A 76 12.86 12.93 8.60
N LYS A 77 13.36 13.25 7.39
CA LYS A 77 14.75 13.26 6.87
C LYS A 77 15.49 11.95 6.53
N ASN A 78 15.91 11.87 5.25
CA ASN A 78 17.30 11.97 4.73
C ASN A 78 17.16 12.59 3.30
N GLY A 79 17.75 13.72 2.86
CA GLY A 79 19.11 14.26 3.02
C GLY A 79 20.08 13.44 2.16
N GLY A 80 20.79 13.92 1.13
CA GLY A 80 21.05 15.26 0.60
C GLY A 80 21.85 15.18 -0.72
N GLU A 81 22.23 16.36 -1.21
CA GLU A 81 23.05 16.67 -2.39
C GLU A 81 24.39 15.92 -2.54
N SER A 82 24.80 15.72 -3.80
CA SER A 82 26.18 15.76 -4.33
C SER A 82 26.06 15.63 -5.85
N GLU A 83 26.65 16.41 -6.74
CA GLU A 83 27.52 17.61 -6.74
C GLU A 83 27.29 18.33 -8.09
#